data_AF-A0A257LIS6-F1
#
_entry.id   AF-A0A257LIS6-F1
#
_cell.length_a   1.000
_cell.length_b   1.000
_cell.length_c   1.000
_cell.angle_alpha   90.00
_cell.angle_beta   90.00
_cell.angle_gamma   90.00
#
_symmetry.space_group_name_H-M   'P 1'
#
loop_
_entity.id
_entity.type
_entity.pdbx_description
1 polymer ?
#
loop_
_entity_poly.entity_id
_entity_poly.type
_entity_poly.pdbx_seq_one_letter_code
_entity_poly.pdbx_strand_id
1 'polypeptide(L)'
;MFSAFTNSLKIPELRSRIFYTLSLLFVARVGAHIPLPGIDPAPLQKFFAEQAGGTGGALVGLYNMFTGGALVKGAVCALGIMPYISAS
;
A
#
# COMPACT_ATOMS: atom_id res chain seq x y z
N MET A 1 11.85 -20.85 -17.68
CA MET A 1 11.32 -20.00 -16.58
C MET A 1 9.86 -19.65 -16.79
N PHE A 2 9.45 -19.18 -17.97
CA PHE A 2 8.04 -18.90 -18.28
C PHE A 2 7.12 -20.13 -18.12
N SER A 3 7.62 -21.32 -18.46
CA SER A 3 6.93 -22.60 -18.23
C SER A 3 6.57 -22.84 -16.77
N ALA A 4 7.40 -22.43 -15.81
CA ALA A 4 7.12 -22.59 -14.38
C ALA A 4 5.95 -21.69 -13.94
N PHE A 5 5.90 -20.44 -14.43
CA PHE A 5 4.80 -19.53 -14.14
C PHE A 5 3.46 -20.04 -14.71
N THR A 6 3.48 -20.54 -15.95
CA THR A 6 2.28 -21.16 -16.55
C THR A 6 1.88 -22.46 -15.85
N ASN A 7 2.84 -23.23 -15.32
CA ASN A 7 2.54 -24.46 -14.59
C ASN A 7 1.92 -24.18 -13.21
N SER A 8 2.34 -23.11 -12.54
CA SER A 8 1.73 -22.66 -11.27
C SER A 8 0.24 -22.32 -11.41
N LEU A 9 -0.21 -21.89 -12.59
CA LEU A 9 -1.62 -21.61 -12.87
C LEU A 9 -2.43 -22.87 -13.23
N LYS A 10 -1.76 -23.96 -13.65
CA LYS A 10 -2.40 -25.25 -13.97
C LYS A 10 -2.68 -26.09 -12.74
N ILE A 11 -1.83 -26.00 -11.73
CA ILE A 11 -2.00 -26.76 -10.48
C ILE A 11 -3.13 -26.11 -9.66
N PRO A 12 -4.26 -26.82 -9.41
CA PRO A 12 -5.46 -26.22 -8.83
C PRO A 12 -5.22 -25.64 -7.43
N GLU A 13 -4.37 -26.29 -6.63
CA GLU A 13 -3.99 -25.81 -5.30
C GLU A 13 -3.22 -24.49 -5.36
N LEU A 14 -2.17 -24.43 -6.19
CA LEU A 14 -1.35 -23.22 -6.37
C LEU A 14 -2.20 -22.07 -6.92
N ARG A 15 -3.05 -22.35 -7.90
CA ARG A 15 -4.01 -21.38 -8.45
C ARG A 15 -4.90 -20.80 -7.34
N SER A 16 -5.45 -21.65 -6.46
CA SER A 16 -6.30 -21.21 -5.35
C SER A 16 -5.56 -20.30 -4.37
N ARG A 17 -4.31 -20.65 -4.03
CA ARG A 17 -3.47 -19.82 -3.15
C ARG A 17 -3.14 -18.46 -3.77
N ILE A 18 -2.83 -18.43 -5.07
CA ILE A 18 -2.58 -17.17 -5.80
C ILE A 18 -3.82 -16.27 -5.75
N PHE A 19 -5.00 -16.80 -6.07
CA PHE A 19 -6.25 -16.01 -6.01
C PHE A 19 -6.56 -15.54 -4.59
N TYR A 20 -6.30 -16.37 -3.58
CA TYR A 20 -6.47 -15.97 -2.18
C TYR A 20 -5.55 -14.79 -1.82
N THR A 21 -4.25 -14.89 -2.12
CA THR A 21 -3.32 -13.79 -1.90
C THR A 21 -3.73 -12.52 -2.66
N LEU A 22 -4.14 -12.66 -3.93
CA LEU A 22 -4.63 -11.52 -4.72
C LEU A 22 -5.88 -10.88 -4.12
N SER A 23 -6.81 -11.68 -3.57
CA SER A 23 -7.99 -11.16 -2.88
C SER A 23 -7.63 -10.38 -1.61
N LEU A 24 -6.66 -10.87 -0.83
CA LEU A 24 -6.17 -10.14 0.35
C LEU A 24 -5.49 -8.83 -0.04
N LEU A 25 -4.67 -8.83 -1.10
CA LEU A 25 -4.07 -7.61 -1.65
C LEU A 25 -5.14 -6.63 -2.14
N PHE A 26 -6.21 -7.13 -2.76
CA PHE A 26 -7.33 -6.30 -3.18
C PHE A 26 -8.02 -5.62 -1.99
N VAL A 27 -8.33 -6.36 -0.92
CA VAL A 27 -8.90 -5.81 0.31
C VAL A 27 -7.98 -4.76 0.93
N ALA A 28 -6.69 -5.04 1.04
CA ALA A 28 -5.69 -4.09 1.53
C ALA A 28 -5.66 -2.82 0.65
N ARG A 29 -5.81 -2.96 -0.67
CA ARG A 29 -5.84 -1.83 -1.59
C ARG A 29 -7.10 -0.99 -1.44
N VAL A 30 -8.26 -1.61 -1.24
CA VAL A 30 -9.51 -0.90 -0.95
C VAL A 30 -9.38 -0.12 0.36
N GLY A 31 -8.83 -0.73 1.42
CA GLY A 31 -8.57 -0.05 2.70
C GLY A 31 -7.65 1.17 2.58
N ALA A 32 -6.66 1.13 1.68
CA ALA A 32 -5.78 2.27 1.39
C ALA A 32 -6.44 3.40 0.58
N HIS A 33 -7.66 3.20 0.09
CA HIS A 33 -8.43 4.21 -0.64
C HIS A 33 -9.63 4.76 0.15
N ILE A 34 -10.02 4.12 1.25
CA ILE A 34 -11.10 4.61 2.11
C ILE A 34 -10.54 5.71 3.02
N PRO A 35 -10.95 6.98 2.85
CA PRO A 35 -10.50 8.07 3.71
C PRO A 35 -11.04 7.91 5.13
N LEU A 36 -10.26 8.34 6.11
CA LEU A 36 -10.68 8.40 7.51
C LEU A 36 -11.81 9.43 7.67
N PRO A 37 -12.95 9.06 8.26
CA PRO A 37 -14.01 10.02 8.54
C PRO A 37 -13.51 11.07 9.55
N GLY A 38 -13.67 12.34 9.22
CA GLY A 38 -13.23 13.46 10.06
C GLY A 38 -11.81 13.97 9.78
N ILE A 39 -11.09 13.42 8.80
CA ILE A 39 -9.84 13.99 8.30
C ILE A 39 -10.04 14.62 6.92
N ASP A 40 -9.56 15.85 6.76
CA ASP A 40 -9.38 16.47 5.45
C ASP A 40 -8.01 16.03 4.86
N PRO A 41 -7.98 15.33 3.71
CA PRO A 41 -6.72 14.93 3.08
C PRO A 41 -6.03 16.07 2.32
N ALA A 42 -6.69 17.21 2.07
CA ALA A 42 -6.12 18.29 1.27
C ALA A 42 -4.83 18.91 1.86
N PRO A 43 -4.71 19.16 3.19
CA PRO A 43 -3.48 19.62 3.79
C PRO A 43 -2.34 18.60 3.70
N LEU A 44 -2.65 17.31 3.82
CA LEU A 44 -1.66 16.24 3.67
C LEU A 44 -1.13 16.19 2.23
N GLN A 45 -1.99 16.24 1.24
CA GLN A 45 -1.57 16.26 -0.16
C GLN A 45 -0.68 17.47 -0.48
N LYS A 46 -0.99 18.64 0.08
CA LYS A 46 -0.15 19.85 -0.06
C LYS A 46 1.22 19.68 0.60
N PHE A 47 1.27 19.19 1.84
CA PHE A 47 2.52 18.93 2.56
C PHE A 47 3.42 17.96 1.78
N PHE A 48 2.86 16.85 1.31
CA PHE A 48 3.63 15.86 0.53
C PHE A 48 4.07 16.42 -0.84
N ALA A 49 3.27 17.27 -1.48
CA ALA A 49 3.66 17.93 -2.73
C ALA A 49 4.78 18.95 -2.53
N GLU A 50 4.76 19.70 -1.42
CA GLU A 50 5.79 20.68 -1.05
C GLU A 50 7.11 20.00 -0.64
N GLN A 51 7.06 18.91 0.15
CA GLN A 51 8.27 18.18 0.53
C GLN A 51 8.92 17.42 -0.62
N ALA A 52 8.16 17.01 -1.64
CA ALA A 52 8.71 16.26 -2.78
C ALA A 52 9.79 17.05 -3.55
N GLY A 53 9.76 18.38 -3.50
CA GLY A 53 10.76 19.26 -4.13
C GLY A 53 11.94 19.67 -3.24
N GLY A 54 11.93 19.32 -1.95
CA GLY A 54 12.93 19.76 -0.95
C GLY A 54 13.91 18.67 -0.49
N THR A 55 14.89 19.04 0.33
CA THR A 55 15.92 18.14 0.90
C THR A 55 15.36 17.00 1.76
N GLY A 56 14.11 17.11 2.25
CA GLY A 56 13.40 16.08 2.99
C GLY A 56 12.55 15.11 2.13
N GLY A 57 12.47 15.33 0.81
CA GLY A 57 11.58 14.57 -0.08
C GLY A 57 11.87 13.08 -0.17
N ALA A 58 13.13 12.68 0.02
CA ALA A 58 13.53 11.27 0.01
C ALA A 58 12.90 10.47 1.17
N LEU A 59 12.88 11.05 2.37
CA LEU A 59 12.33 10.40 3.56
C LEU A 59 10.80 10.32 3.50
N VAL A 60 10.17 11.39 3.04
CA VAL A 60 8.71 11.47 2.84
C VAL A 60 8.25 10.51 1.72
N GLY A 61 9.01 10.43 0.63
CA GLY A 61 8.79 9.47 -0.45
C GLY A 61 8.92 8.01 0.02
N LEU A 62 9.91 7.73 0.86
CA LEU A 62 10.09 6.41 1.47
C LEU A 62 8.89 6.01 2.33
N TYR A 63 8.40 6.93 3.18
CA TYR A 63 7.18 6.71 3.97
C TYR A 63 5.96 6.45 3.10
N ASN A 64 5.80 7.21 2.02
CA ASN A 64 4.69 7.01 1.09
C ASN A 64 4.78 5.66 0.35
N MET A 65 5.99 5.20 0.03
CA MET A 65 6.24 3.90 -0.61
C MET A 65 5.84 2.75 0.33
N PHE A 66 6.24 2.80 1.60
CA PHE A 66 5.91 1.75 2.57
C PHE A 66 4.42 1.71 2.95
N THR A 67 3.74 2.85 2.88
CA THR A 67 2.29 2.94 3.13
C THR A 67 1.46 2.76 1.84
N GLY A 68 2.11 2.59 0.69
CA GLY A 68 1.44 2.37 -0.61
C GLY A 68 0.57 3.54 -1.08
N GLY A 69 0.83 4.77 -0.62
CA GLY A 69 -0.01 5.93 -0.93
C GLY A 69 -1.16 6.20 0.03
N ALA A 70 -1.35 5.36 1.07
CA ALA A 70 -2.46 5.49 2.00
C ALA A 70 -2.33 6.74 2.90
N LEU A 71 -1.11 7.10 3.28
CA LEU A 71 -0.82 8.24 4.14
C LEU A 71 -1.20 9.58 3.50
N VAL A 72 -0.82 9.77 2.23
CA VAL A 72 -1.15 10.97 1.43
C VAL A 72 -2.67 11.14 1.27
N LYS A 73 -3.41 10.03 1.24
CA LYS A 73 -4.86 10.03 1.08
C LYS A 73 -5.61 10.18 2.40
N GLY A 74 -4.92 10.20 3.54
CA GLY A 74 -5.57 10.15 4.85
C GLY A 74 -6.46 8.93 5.01
N ALA A 75 -6.05 7.78 4.47
CA ALA A 75 -6.87 6.57 4.46
C ALA A 75 -6.87 5.85 5.82
N VAL A 76 -7.87 5.02 6.08
CA VAL A 76 -7.99 4.23 7.34
C VAL A 76 -6.72 3.40 7.60
N CYS A 77 -6.10 2.87 6.55
CA CYS A 77 -4.82 2.17 6.63
C CYS A 77 -3.62 3.10 6.34
N ALA A 78 -3.60 4.34 6.84
CA ALA A 78 -2.58 5.35 6.53
C ALA A 78 -1.14 4.89 6.80
N LEU A 79 -0.90 4.14 7.89
CA LEU A 79 0.43 3.64 8.26
C LEU A 79 0.75 2.25 7.68
N GLY A 80 -0.19 1.62 6.97
CA GLY A 80 -0.01 0.29 6.38
C GLY A 80 0.49 -0.74 7.40
N ILE A 81 1.55 -1.46 7.04
CA ILE A 81 2.18 -2.50 7.87
C ILE A 81 3.28 -1.97 8.80
N MET A 82 3.65 -0.68 8.72
CA MET A 82 4.74 -0.10 9.52
C MET A 82 4.61 -0.32 11.03
N PRO A 83 3.42 -0.15 11.66
CA PRO A 83 3.29 -0.38 13.10
C PRO A 83 3.62 -1.83 13.49
N TYR A 84 3.25 -2.79 12.64
CA TYR A 84 3.56 -4.21 12.86
C TYR A 84 5.05 -4.50 12.70
N ILE A 85 5.70 -3.94 11.66
CA ILE A 85 7.16 -4.07 11.47
C ILE A 85 7.91 -3.44 12.65
N SER A 86 7.47 -2.27 13.14
CA SER A 86 8.12 -1.57 14.24
C SER A 86 7.92 -2.24 15.60
N ALA A 87 6.89 -3.08 15.74
CA ALA A 87 6.60 -3.80 16.99
C ALA A 87 7.29 -5.17 17.05
N SER A 88 7.80 -5.67 15.91
CA SER A 88 8.49 -6.95 15.79
C SER A 88 10.01 -6.79 15.90
#